data_AF-A0A812MEA4-F1
#
_entry.id   AF-A0A812MEA4-F1
#
_cell.length_a   1.000
_cell.length_b   1.000
_cell.length_c   1.000
_cell.angle_alpha   90.00
_cell.angle_beta   90.00
_cell.angle_gamma   90.00
#
_symmetry.space_group_name_H-M   'P 1'
#
loop_
_entity.id
_entity.type
_entity.pdbx_description
1 polymer ?
#
loop_
_entity_poly.entity_id
_entity_poly.type
_entity_poly.pdbx_seq_one_letter_code
_entity_poly.pdbx_strand_id
1 'polypeptide(L)'
;MRGLMAESACGGGSSLPKAIGRRIRTCIVGFGVPGPSHLQPPDPQMLQSDQRVRGGDEESTYDARCTSSSFTKFPEGDKAVQPSLQAQVAGLIETDGEKTDSPTRSLATTPDLASFVTSFDDLDATLMRGIPLRQTLQWGAHLWLSDPRSMSACKKAKLWDASKPTKRYDKFLSHTWETFGRWKLLSLLLGFGWPSMMIFWAIGAMIGSVLVVLEVLPLFTVFEVSSVSCESNEHLLRAPKDLDRRGCWVMLLSFTGAIVGLVVFPYVPHIASDIVFLDFVCVHQTDSRKMQQGIRSIGAFLASASELRVLWSAPYLQRLWCVFELAAYRKLNPNGRIVISRIMTEVAVLLAFIWAQLGTVGFWLAREGPHGGELWRLLLVVVCVGWPVLAAMALAAVQKQDADEKLRSQLTNFDVMNAKCSNEFDRQCIHDLIKTWYGSLDAFNDYIRGPFCLEVLQLRRSQRCIEGHYLIFLLLPNTGYFLEGFLAFWMSEVPAEISISYFLAVVLCLNLIWLPSVVVLGAYLTQQGIRLGRCRITPSLLEPLLICVLCILLLAVGISATIAAVFRGVEMSILWNIVGLVFAAVVWM
;
A
#
# COMPACT_ATOMS: atom_id res chain seq x y z
N MET A 1 43.92 60.21 39.76
CA MET A 1 45.12 59.48 39.33
C MET A 1 44.89 59.07 37.87
N ARG A 2 45.28 59.88 36.87
CA ARG A 2 46.52 59.77 36.05
C ARG A 2 46.79 58.32 35.62
N GLY A 3 46.44 57.93 34.38
CA GLY A 3 47.31 57.89 33.17
C GLY A 3 47.35 56.41 32.71
N LEU A 4 47.48 55.94 31.46
CA LEU A 4 47.94 56.37 30.13
C LEU A 4 47.28 55.38 29.12
N MET A 5 46.69 55.77 27.98
CA MET A 5 47.27 56.07 26.64
C MET A 5 47.96 54.90 25.91
N ALA A 6 47.43 54.56 24.71
CA ALA A 6 48.08 54.17 23.42
C ALA A 6 47.25 53.06 22.72
N GLU A 7 46.39 53.31 21.71
CA GLU A 7 46.68 53.62 20.29
C GLU A 7 47.71 52.71 19.60
N SER A 8 47.24 51.84 18.69
CA SER A 8 47.91 51.61 17.40
C SER A 8 46.89 51.12 16.36
N ALA A 9 46.78 51.87 15.27
CA ALA A 9 46.03 51.55 14.07
C ALA A 9 47.00 51.48 12.87
N CYS A 10 46.89 50.45 12.05
CA CYS A 10 47.30 50.32 10.65
C CYS A 10 46.65 48.99 10.19
N GLY A 11 45.87 48.87 9.12
CA GLY A 11 45.93 49.50 7.82
C GLY A 11 45.91 48.35 6.80
N GLY A 12 44.81 48.18 6.06
CA GLY A 12 44.67 47.07 5.13
C GLY A 12 43.35 47.12 4.37
N GLY A 13 43.30 47.94 3.33
CA GLY A 13 42.20 47.94 2.37
C GLY A 13 42.44 46.90 1.29
N SER A 14 41.37 46.23 0.87
CA SER A 14 41.26 45.65 -0.48
C SER A 14 39.80 45.38 -0.85
N SER A 15 39.30 46.21 -1.76
CA SER A 15 38.47 45.86 -2.92
C SER A 15 37.31 44.86 -2.78
N LEU A 16 36.12 45.43 -2.89
CA LEU A 16 34.89 44.90 -3.52
C LEU A 16 35.14 43.91 -4.68
N PRO A 17 34.15 43.02 -4.94
CA PRO A 17 33.34 43.27 -6.13
C PRO A 17 31.81 43.16 -5.90
N LYS A 18 31.11 44.09 -6.56
CA LYS A 18 29.66 44.10 -6.84
C LYS A 18 29.32 43.03 -7.87
N ALA A 19 28.28 42.22 -7.60
CA ALA A 19 27.39 41.53 -8.54
C ALA A 19 26.56 40.51 -7.74
N ILE A 20 25.27 40.23 -7.89
CA ILE A 20 24.18 40.60 -8.80
C ILE A 20 22.90 40.36 -7.97
N GLY A 21 22.00 41.34 -7.92
CA GLY A 21 20.69 41.18 -7.29
C GLY A 21 19.78 40.30 -8.15
N ARG A 22 19.29 39.19 -7.58
CA ARG A 22 18.04 38.54 -8.01
C ARG A 22 17.10 38.47 -6.82
N ARG A 23 16.05 39.30 -6.89
CA ARG A 23 14.85 39.21 -6.06
C ARG A 23 14.17 37.86 -6.33
N ILE A 24 14.18 36.96 -5.37
CA ILE A 24 13.20 35.87 -5.30
C ILE A 24 12.01 36.43 -4.50
N ARG A 25 10.89 36.66 -5.20
CA ARG A 25 9.60 36.90 -4.57
C ARG A 25 9.11 35.56 -4.00
N THR A 26 9.13 35.42 -2.69
CA THR A 26 8.43 34.36 -1.98
C THR A 26 6.94 34.69 -1.99
N CYS A 27 6.16 34.00 -2.82
CA CYS A 27 4.70 33.97 -2.71
C CYS A 27 4.33 33.17 -1.46
N ILE A 28 4.00 33.88 -0.38
CA ILE A 28 3.31 33.29 0.77
C ILE A 28 1.85 33.12 0.36
N VAL A 29 1.46 31.88 0.07
CA VAL A 29 0.04 31.50 -0.06
C VAL A 29 -0.50 31.31 1.35
N GLY A 30 -1.21 32.32 1.84
CA GLY A 30 -1.97 32.23 3.10
C GLY A 30 -3.16 31.29 2.92
N PHE A 31 -3.16 30.17 3.63
CA PHE A 31 -4.34 29.34 3.82
C PHE A 31 -5.26 30.02 4.84
N GLY A 32 -6.20 30.84 4.34
CA GLY A 32 -7.33 31.33 5.13
C GLY A 32 -8.33 30.21 5.37
N VAL A 33 -8.58 29.90 6.63
CA VAL A 33 -9.66 29.00 7.08
C VAL A 33 -10.98 29.78 6.98
N PRO A 34 -12.01 29.32 6.23
CA PRO A 34 -13.33 29.93 6.28
C PRO A 34 -14.10 29.41 7.50
N GLY A 35 -14.59 30.34 8.32
CA GLY A 35 -15.53 30.06 9.41
C GLY A 35 -16.91 29.63 8.91
N PRO A 36 -17.76 29.09 9.80
CA PRO A 36 -19.04 28.48 9.41
C PRO A 36 -20.10 29.55 9.17
N SER A 37 -20.47 29.76 7.91
CA SER A 37 -21.66 30.53 7.53
C SER A 37 -22.86 29.60 7.39
N HIS A 38 -23.91 29.90 8.17
CA HIS A 38 -25.25 29.33 8.09
C HIS A 38 -25.78 29.26 6.66
N LEU A 39 -26.20 28.06 6.21
CA LEU A 39 -26.95 27.86 4.97
C LEU A 39 -28.42 27.56 5.31
N GLN A 40 -29.29 28.50 4.96
CA GLN A 40 -30.71 28.25 4.73
C GLN A 40 -30.89 27.49 3.39
N PRO A 41 -31.91 26.64 3.26
CA PRO A 41 -32.22 25.96 2.00
C PRO A 41 -32.92 26.91 1.01
N PRO A 42 -32.64 26.81 -0.31
CA PRO A 42 -33.42 27.54 -1.30
C PRO A 42 -34.68 26.75 -1.72
N ASP A 43 -35.74 27.52 -1.97
CA ASP A 43 -37.04 27.09 -2.50
C ASP A 43 -36.95 26.49 -3.92
N PRO A 44 -37.89 25.60 -4.32
CA PRO A 44 -37.82 24.89 -5.58
C PRO A 44 -38.81 25.46 -6.61
N GLN A 45 -38.41 26.39 -7.48
CA GLN A 45 -39.17 26.69 -8.71
C GLN A 45 -38.29 27.17 -9.87
N MET A 46 -38.70 26.73 -11.08
CA MET A 46 -38.34 27.19 -12.42
C MET A 46 -36.95 26.84 -12.99
N LEU A 47 -36.95 25.84 -13.90
CA LEU A 47 -36.27 25.98 -15.19
C LEU A 47 -36.83 24.94 -16.19
N GLN A 48 -37.82 25.39 -16.97
CA GLN A 48 -38.20 24.80 -18.24
C GLN A 48 -37.31 25.37 -19.36
N SER A 49 -37.15 24.55 -20.40
CA SER A 49 -36.81 24.88 -21.80
C SER A 49 -35.46 25.55 -22.09
N ASP A 50 -34.51 24.78 -22.63
CA ASP A 50 -34.00 25.03 -23.99
C ASP A 50 -33.12 23.87 -24.47
N GLN A 51 -33.67 23.00 -25.33
CA GLN A 51 -32.89 22.10 -26.19
C GLN A 51 -33.10 22.54 -27.64
N ARG A 52 -32.16 23.36 -28.13
CA ARG A 52 -32.02 23.66 -29.56
C ARG A 52 -31.09 22.66 -30.20
N VAL A 53 -31.66 21.87 -31.10
CA VAL A 53 -31.00 21.05 -32.10
C VAL A 53 -30.07 21.92 -32.95
N ARG A 54 -28.79 21.54 -33.04
CA ARG A 54 -27.93 21.90 -34.18
C ARG A 54 -27.34 20.62 -34.76
N GLY A 55 -27.91 20.22 -35.90
CA GLY A 55 -27.23 19.37 -36.87
C GLY A 55 -26.15 20.18 -37.56
N GLY A 56 -25.01 19.53 -37.78
CA GLY A 56 -23.88 20.05 -38.53
C GLY A 56 -23.07 18.85 -39.00
N ASP A 57 -23.31 18.47 -40.25
CA ASP A 57 -22.48 17.56 -41.02
C ASP A 57 -21.12 18.24 -41.24
N GLU A 58 -20.06 17.71 -40.63
CA GLU A 58 -18.68 17.99 -41.06
C GLU A 58 -17.91 16.68 -41.18
N GLU A 59 -17.82 16.25 -42.43
CA GLU A 59 -16.98 15.19 -42.93
C GLU A 59 -15.52 15.66 -42.90
N SER A 60 -14.82 15.46 -41.77
CA SER A 60 -13.38 15.76 -41.67
C SER A 60 -12.54 14.55 -42.07
N THR A 61 -11.86 14.67 -43.20
CA THR A 61 -10.78 13.81 -43.68
C THR A 61 -9.66 13.79 -42.63
N TYR A 62 -9.46 12.65 -41.96
CA TYR A 62 -8.38 12.48 -40.98
C TYR A 62 -7.06 12.13 -41.67
N ASP A 63 -6.11 13.06 -41.54
CA ASP A 63 -4.76 13.00 -42.06
C ASP A 63 -3.90 12.00 -41.25
N ALA A 64 -3.32 11.02 -41.96
CA ALA A 64 -2.51 9.96 -41.39
C ALA A 64 -1.04 10.39 -41.28
N ARG A 65 -0.64 10.96 -40.13
CA ARG A 65 0.79 11.12 -39.79
C ARG A 65 1.02 10.97 -38.29
N CYS A 66 1.06 9.72 -37.82
CA CYS A 66 1.70 9.37 -36.55
C CYS A 66 3.14 8.97 -36.81
N THR A 67 4.06 9.92 -36.67
CA THR A 67 5.50 9.69 -36.75
C THR A 67 5.96 8.77 -35.61
N SER A 68 6.70 7.74 -35.98
CA SER A 68 7.30 6.74 -35.09
C SER A 68 8.37 7.34 -34.17
N SER A 69 8.09 7.43 -32.87
CA SER A 69 9.15 7.51 -31.86
C SER A 69 9.57 6.08 -31.51
N SER A 70 10.84 5.78 -31.74
CA SER A 70 11.49 4.48 -31.53
C SER A 70 11.33 3.96 -30.10
N PHE A 71 10.56 2.89 -29.93
CA PHE A 71 10.64 1.99 -28.78
C PHE A 71 11.68 0.91 -29.08
N THR A 72 12.60 0.68 -28.16
CA THR A 72 13.70 -0.28 -28.27
C THR A 72 13.16 -1.72 -28.38
N LYS A 73 13.64 -2.46 -29.39
CA LYS A 73 13.46 -3.91 -29.51
C LYS A 73 14.21 -4.60 -28.35
N PHE A 74 13.50 -5.43 -27.58
CA PHE A 74 14.09 -6.33 -26.59
C PHE A 74 14.36 -7.71 -27.23
N PRO A 75 15.37 -8.45 -26.75
CA PRO A 75 15.75 -9.74 -27.32
C PRO A 75 14.71 -10.83 -27.01
N GLU A 76 14.45 -11.67 -28.01
CA GLU A 76 13.69 -12.92 -27.86
C GLU A 76 14.50 -13.90 -26.99
N GLY A 77 13.91 -14.32 -25.87
CA GLY A 77 14.45 -15.38 -25.02
C GLY A 77 13.85 -16.74 -25.39
N ASP A 78 14.72 -17.75 -25.47
CA ASP A 78 14.44 -19.10 -25.92
C ASP A 78 13.33 -19.83 -25.14
N LYS A 79 12.56 -20.63 -25.89
CA LYS A 79 11.46 -21.46 -25.40
C LYS A 79 11.98 -22.70 -24.68
N ALA A 80 11.76 -22.78 -23.37
CA ALA A 80 11.77 -24.04 -22.65
C ALA A 80 10.40 -24.74 -22.80
N VAL A 81 10.42 -25.96 -23.32
CA VAL A 81 9.24 -26.84 -23.46
C VAL A 81 8.89 -27.43 -22.10
N GLN A 82 7.68 -27.17 -21.60
CA GLN A 82 7.10 -27.88 -20.45
C GLN A 82 5.91 -28.75 -20.91
N PRO A 83 5.72 -29.95 -20.33
CA PRO A 83 4.68 -30.88 -20.78
C PRO A 83 3.27 -30.49 -20.33
N SER A 84 2.29 -30.97 -21.10
CA SER A 84 0.86 -30.70 -21.02
C SER A 84 0.19 -31.04 -19.68
N LEU A 85 -0.64 -30.10 -19.22
CA LEU A 85 -1.42 -30.08 -17.98
C LEU A 85 -2.43 -31.25 -17.80
N GLN A 86 -2.71 -32.03 -18.86
CA GLN A 86 -3.66 -33.15 -18.81
C GLN A 86 -3.13 -34.37 -18.02
N ALA A 87 -1.82 -34.50 -17.82
CA ALA A 87 -1.24 -35.66 -17.15
C ALA A 87 -1.23 -35.57 -15.60
N GLN A 88 -1.42 -34.39 -15.00
CA GLN A 88 -1.37 -34.22 -13.54
C GLN A 88 -2.74 -34.29 -12.85
N VAL A 89 -3.85 -34.23 -13.60
CA VAL A 89 -5.20 -34.24 -13.01
C VAL A 89 -5.77 -35.66 -12.89
N ALA A 90 -5.22 -36.63 -13.63
CA ALA A 90 -5.70 -38.02 -13.61
C ALA A 90 -5.12 -38.89 -12.47
N GLY A 91 -4.15 -38.39 -11.70
CA GLY A 91 -3.40 -39.20 -10.72
C GLY A 91 -3.73 -38.98 -9.24
N LEU A 92 -4.76 -38.20 -8.90
CA LEU A 92 -5.07 -37.81 -7.50
C LEU A 92 -6.45 -38.25 -6.99
N ILE A 93 -7.13 -39.15 -7.69
CA ILE A 93 -8.40 -39.74 -7.21
C ILE A 93 -8.20 -41.23 -6.98
N GLU A 94 -7.40 -41.58 -5.97
CA GLU A 94 -7.46 -42.87 -5.30
C GLU A 94 -6.64 -42.75 -4.01
N THR A 95 -7.31 -42.47 -2.89
CA THR A 95 -7.17 -43.19 -1.61
C THR A 95 -7.97 -42.52 -0.49
N ASP A 96 -8.68 -43.38 0.23
CA ASP A 96 -9.13 -43.35 1.62
C ASP A 96 -10.33 -42.49 2.03
N GLY A 97 -11.39 -43.22 2.37
CA GLY A 97 -12.64 -42.70 2.86
C GLY A 97 -12.68 -42.54 4.37
N GLU A 98 -13.36 -41.49 4.81
CA GLU A 98 -13.97 -41.41 6.13
C GLU A 98 -15.27 -40.59 5.98
N LYS A 99 -16.40 -41.27 6.16
CA LYS A 99 -17.75 -40.70 6.04
C LYS A 99 -18.02 -39.77 7.22
N THR A 100 -18.07 -38.46 6.97
CA THR A 100 -18.79 -37.50 7.81
C THR A 100 -19.94 -36.90 7.00
N ASP A 101 -21.16 -37.36 7.30
CA ASP A 101 -22.40 -36.89 6.68
C ASP A 101 -22.68 -35.45 7.12
N SER A 102 -22.28 -34.50 6.28
CA SER A 102 -22.80 -33.13 6.28
C SER A 102 -23.54 -32.90 4.96
N PRO A 103 -24.73 -32.27 4.95
CA PRO A 103 -25.48 -32.04 3.72
C PRO A 103 -24.87 -30.85 2.96
N THR A 104 -23.67 -31.05 2.42
CA THR A 104 -23.09 -30.13 1.45
C THR A 104 -23.78 -30.43 0.13
N ARG A 105 -24.78 -29.61 -0.22
CA ARG A 105 -25.47 -29.66 -1.51
C ARG A 105 -24.43 -29.37 -2.59
N SER A 106 -23.80 -30.44 -3.09
CA SER A 106 -22.92 -30.42 -4.25
C SER A 106 -23.67 -29.70 -5.37
N LEU A 107 -23.22 -28.50 -5.74
CA LEU A 107 -23.61 -27.88 -6.99
C LEU A 107 -23.09 -28.81 -8.07
N ALA A 108 -23.96 -29.70 -8.57
CA ALA A 108 -23.68 -30.51 -9.73
C ALA A 108 -23.14 -29.58 -10.83
N THR A 109 -21.90 -29.82 -11.24
CA THR A 109 -21.28 -29.18 -12.39
C THR A 109 -22.21 -29.47 -13.56
N THR A 110 -22.99 -28.47 -13.97
CA THR A 110 -23.90 -28.61 -15.11
C THR A 110 -23.05 -28.99 -16.32
N PRO A 111 -23.39 -30.06 -17.07
CA PRO A 111 -22.63 -30.53 -18.24
C PRO A 111 -22.29 -29.40 -19.23
N ASP A 112 -23.14 -28.36 -19.26
CA ASP A 112 -23.03 -27.17 -20.09
C ASP A 112 -21.81 -26.28 -19.78
N LEU A 113 -21.27 -26.31 -18.56
CA LEU A 113 -20.09 -25.50 -18.23
C LEU A 113 -18.81 -26.10 -18.84
N ALA A 114 -18.72 -27.43 -18.91
CA ALA A 114 -17.57 -28.12 -19.49
C ALA A 114 -17.54 -28.00 -21.03
N SER A 115 -18.70 -28.11 -21.69
CA SER A 115 -18.83 -27.81 -23.12
C SER A 115 -18.52 -26.34 -23.44
N PHE A 116 -18.94 -25.42 -22.57
CA PHE A 116 -18.62 -24.01 -22.72
C PHE A 116 -17.13 -23.73 -22.52
N VAL A 117 -16.48 -24.34 -21.52
CA VAL A 117 -15.03 -24.20 -21.30
C VAL A 117 -14.22 -24.79 -22.44
N THR A 118 -14.62 -25.95 -22.98
CA THR A 118 -13.94 -26.56 -24.14
C THR A 118 -14.09 -25.74 -25.41
N SER A 119 -15.17 -24.97 -25.57
CA SER A 119 -15.28 -23.99 -26.67
C SER A 119 -14.23 -22.89 -26.64
N PHE A 120 -13.53 -22.69 -25.51
CA PHE A 120 -12.47 -21.69 -25.40
C PHE A 120 -11.12 -22.15 -25.94
N ASP A 121 -10.88 -23.44 -26.13
CA ASP A 121 -9.62 -23.92 -26.73
C ASP A 121 -9.51 -23.51 -28.21
N ASP A 122 -10.64 -23.29 -28.87
CA ASP A 122 -10.74 -22.77 -30.25
C ASP A 122 -10.76 -21.23 -30.31
N LEU A 123 -10.71 -20.55 -29.16
CA LEU A 123 -10.69 -19.10 -29.14
C LEU A 123 -9.41 -18.62 -29.83
N ASP A 124 -9.56 -17.74 -30.82
CA ASP A 124 -8.45 -17.17 -31.56
C ASP A 124 -7.37 -16.70 -30.58
N ALA A 125 -6.20 -17.34 -30.60
CA ALA A 125 -5.09 -17.06 -29.70
C ALA A 125 -4.64 -15.58 -29.78
N THR A 126 -5.05 -14.86 -30.83
CA THR A 126 -4.82 -13.42 -30.97
C THR A 126 -5.73 -12.56 -30.09
N LEU A 127 -6.88 -13.09 -29.64
CA LEU A 127 -7.85 -12.39 -28.79
C LEU A 127 -7.44 -12.38 -27.32
N MET A 128 -6.87 -13.48 -26.82
CA MET A 128 -6.37 -13.55 -25.45
C MET A 128 -5.04 -12.80 -25.33
N ARG A 129 -5.07 -11.62 -24.74
CA ARG A 129 -3.89 -10.77 -24.58
C ARG A 129 -3.74 -10.33 -23.14
N GLY A 130 -2.50 -10.25 -22.68
CA GLY A 130 -2.14 -9.77 -21.35
C GLY A 130 -1.03 -8.74 -21.41
N ILE A 131 -0.89 -7.96 -20.35
CA ILE A 131 0.18 -6.98 -20.20
C ILE A 131 0.93 -7.27 -18.89
N PRO A 132 2.27 -7.19 -18.85
CA PRO A 132 3.01 -7.22 -17.59
C PRO A 132 2.50 -6.14 -16.63
N LEU A 133 2.22 -6.50 -15.37
CA LEU A 133 1.73 -5.57 -14.37
C LEU A 133 2.63 -4.34 -14.24
N ARG A 134 3.96 -4.55 -14.21
CA ARG A 134 4.94 -3.45 -14.13
C ARG A 134 4.80 -2.45 -15.26
N GLN A 135 4.53 -2.92 -16.48
CA GLN A 135 4.34 -2.04 -17.64
C GLN A 135 3.12 -1.14 -17.47
N THR A 136 2.08 -1.59 -16.77
CA THR A 136 0.92 -0.74 -16.42
C THR A 136 1.28 0.40 -15.45
N LEU A 137 2.40 0.27 -14.71
CA LEU A 137 2.86 1.21 -13.69
C LEU A 137 4.01 2.13 -14.18
N GLN A 138 4.59 1.86 -15.35
CA GLN A 138 5.68 2.65 -15.92
C GLN A 138 5.23 4.06 -16.33
N TRP A 139 6.19 4.98 -16.51
CA TRP A 139 5.98 6.33 -17.01
C TRP A 139 4.98 7.14 -16.18
N GLY A 140 5.12 7.05 -14.85
CA GLY A 140 4.20 7.69 -13.91
C GLY A 140 2.79 7.10 -13.95
N ALA A 141 2.66 5.87 -14.42
CA ALA A 141 1.38 5.16 -14.55
C ALA A 141 0.33 5.96 -15.30
N HIS A 142 0.75 6.60 -16.40
CA HIS A 142 -0.12 7.38 -17.27
C HIS A 142 -1.39 6.61 -17.66
N LEU A 143 -1.31 5.28 -17.81
CA LEU A 143 -2.46 4.40 -18.04
C LEU A 143 -3.55 4.55 -16.97
N TRP A 144 -3.16 4.51 -15.69
CA TRP A 144 -4.09 4.62 -14.57
C TRP A 144 -4.58 6.05 -14.38
N LEU A 145 -3.71 7.05 -14.60
CA LEU A 145 -4.04 8.45 -14.37
C LEU A 145 -4.95 9.08 -15.44
N SER A 146 -5.08 8.44 -16.60
CA SER A 146 -5.88 8.94 -17.71
C SER A 146 -7.29 8.35 -17.71
N ASP A 147 -8.31 9.14 -18.05
CA ASP A 147 -9.66 8.59 -18.32
C ASP A 147 -9.64 7.86 -19.68
N PRO A 148 -9.88 6.54 -19.71
CA PRO A 148 -9.93 5.75 -20.93
C PRO A 148 -10.86 6.32 -22.02
N ARG A 149 -11.95 6.96 -21.61
CA ARG A 149 -12.97 7.52 -22.50
C ARG A 149 -12.46 8.73 -23.27
N SER A 150 -11.57 9.51 -22.64
CA SER A 150 -10.98 10.72 -23.21
C SER A 150 -9.79 10.43 -24.15
N MET A 151 -9.31 9.19 -24.23
CA MET A 151 -8.13 8.87 -25.03
C MET A 151 -8.45 8.83 -26.53
N SER A 152 -7.59 9.46 -27.33
CA SER A 152 -7.58 9.35 -28.79
C SER A 152 -7.46 7.89 -29.26
N ALA A 153 -8.05 7.56 -30.42
CA ALA A 153 -7.97 6.23 -31.02
C ALA A 153 -6.52 5.74 -31.21
N CYS A 154 -5.59 6.61 -31.62
CA CYS A 154 -4.17 6.24 -31.75
C CYS A 154 -3.55 5.77 -30.42
N LYS A 155 -3.80 6.48 -29.32
CA LYS A 155 -3.32 6.07 -27.99
C LYS A 155 -3.94 4.73 -27.55
N LYS A 156 -5.22 4.53 -27.82
CA LYS A 156 -5.92 3.26 -27.55
C LYS A 156 -5.29 2.10 -28.32
N ALA A 157 -5.00 2.29 -29.61
CA ALA A 157 -4.30 1.29 -30.44
C ALA A 157 -2.90 0.98 -29.89
N LYS A 158 -2.11 2.01 -29.53
CA LYS A 158 -0.78 1.82 -28.92
C LYS A 158 -0.83 1.04 -27.61
N LEU A 159 -1.86 1.25 -26.78
CA LEU A 159 -2.05 0.48 -25.54
C LEU A 159 -2.38 -0.98 -25.84
N TRP A 160 -3.25 -1.23 -26.81
CA TRP A 160 -3.53 -2.58 -27.28
C TRP A 160 -2.26 -3.28 -27.80
N ASP A 161 -1.46 -2.60 -28.61
CA ASP A 161 -0.20 -3.14 -29.15
C ASP A 161 0.84 -3.45 -28.06
N ALA A 162 0.74 -2.78 -26.90
CA ALA A 162 1.59 -3.04 -25.74
C ALA A 162 1.23 -4.34 -25.01
N SER A 163 -0.02 -4.81 -25.10
CA SER A 163 -0.39 -6.16 -24.63
C SER A 163 0.17 -7.22 -25.58
N LYS A 164 0.37 -8.45 -25.10
CA LYS A 164 0.89 -9.58 -25.89
C LYS A 164 -0.08 -10.75 -25.84
N PRO A 165 -0.21 -11.54 -26.93
CA PRO A 165 -0.95 -12.80 -26.90
C PRO A 165 -0.50 -13.68 -25.74
N THR A 166 -1.44 -14.21 -24.98
CA THR A 166 -1.17 -15.10 -23.84
C THR A 166 -2.24 -16.18 -23.73
N LYS A 167 -1.88 -17.33 -23.17
CA LYS A 167 -2.84 -18.41 -22.87
C LYS A 167 -3.36 -18.36 -21.44
N ARG A 168 -2.69 -17.62 -20.55
CA ARG A 168 -2.98 -17.58 -19.12
C ARG A 168 -2.70 -16.20 -18.55
N TYR A 169 -3.45 -15.83 -17.52
CA TYR A 169 -3.17 -14.65 -16.70
C TYR A 169 -2.74 -15.07 -15.30
N ASP A 170 -1.70 -14.42 -14.79
CA ASP A 170 -1.35 -14.53 -13.38
C ASP A 170 -2.43 -13.87 -12.53
N LYS A 171 -2.95 -12.71 -13.00
CA LYS A 171 -4.04 -11.99 -12.33
C LYS A 171 -5.02 -11.37 -13.31
N PHE A 172 -6.29 -11.40 -12.98
CA PHE A 172 -7.33 -10.58 -13.58
C PHE A 172 -7.57 -9.36 -12.69
N LEU A 173 -7.31 -8.15 -13.20
CA LEU A 173 -7.51 -6.92 -12.43
C LEU A 173 -8.93 -6.39 -12.62
N SER A 174 -9.83 -6.73 -11.71
CA SER A 174 -11.19 -6.17 -11.71
C SER A 174 -11.24 -4.88 -10.91
N HIS A 175 -11.81 -3.84 -11.50
CA HIS A 175 -11.85 -2.51 -10.90
C HIS A 175 -12.94 -1.64 -11.54
N THR A 176 -13.22 -0.48 -10.92
CA THR A 176 -14.11 0.53 -11.50
C THR A 176 -13.33 1.78 -11.93
N TRP A 177 -13.53 2.22 -13.16
CA TRP A 177 -13.01 3.48 -13.70
C TRP A 177 -13.54 4.75 -13.00
N GLU A 178 -14.61 4.65 -12.20
CA GLU A 178 -15.12 5.78 -11.38
C GLU A 178 -14.17 6.16 -10.25
N THR A 179 -13.36 5.22 -9.75
CA THR A 179 -12.36 5.53 -8.72
C THR A 179 -11.13 6.14 -9.38
N PHE A 180 -10.66 7.26 -8.80
CA PHE A 180 -9.47 7.95 -9.26
C PHE A 180 -8.28 7.01 -9.41
N GLY A 181 -7.64 7.05 -10.58
CA GLY A 181 -6.54 6.17 -10.94
C GLY A 181 -5.32 6.26 -10.04
N ARG A 182 -5.02 7.44 -9.48
CA ARG A 182 -3.89 7.63 -8.55
C ARG A 182 -3.93 6.70 -7.35
N TRP A 183 -5.12 6.36 -6.87
CA TRP A 183 -5.27 5.47 -5.74
C TRP A 183 -5.05 4.02 -6.13
N LYS A 184 -5.52 3.60 -7.31
CA LYS A 184 -5.26 2.27 -7.88
C LYS A 184 -3.77 2.09 -8.14
N LEU A 185 -3.12 3.11 -8.72
CA LEU A 185 -1.69 3.17 -8.92
C LEU A 185 -0.96 2.95 -7.58
N LEU A 186 -1.29 3.74 -6.57
CA LEU A 186 -0.60 3.63 -5.28
C LEU A 186 -0.83 2.27 -4.62
N SER A 187 -2.05 1.74 -4.70
CA SER A 187 -2.39 0.40 -4.21
C SER A 187 -1.58 -0.70 -4.91
N LEU A 188 -1.49 -0.65 -6.25
CA LEU A 188 -0.69 -1.61 -7.02
C LEU A 188 0.82 -1.42 -6.80
N LEU A 189 1.30 -0.18 -6.75
CA LEU A 189 2.72 0.12 -6.56
C LEU A 189 3.20 -0.34 -5.20
N LEU A 190 2.43 -0.12 -4.12
CA LEU A 190 2.80 -0.58 -2.80
C LEU A 190 2.59 -2.09 -2.65
N GLY A 191 1.44 -2.61 -3.08
CA GLY A 191 1.10 -4.02 -2.94
C GLY A 191 2.01 -4.98 -3.71
N PHE A 192 2.61 -4.53 -4.81
CA PHE A 192 3.55 -5.35 -5.59
C PHE A 192 5.01 -4.86 -5.54
N GLY A 193 5.24 -3.56 -5.32
CA GLY A 193 6.57 -2.96 -5.25
C GLY A 193 7.26 -3.13 -3.91
N TRP A 194 6.58 -3.74 -2.93
CA TRP A 194 7.12 -3.85 -1.59
C TRP A 194 8.47 -4.56 -1.47
N PRO A 195 8.78 -5.63 -2.23
CA PRO A 195 10.09 -6.29 -2.11
C PRO A 195 11.21 -5.38 -2.60
N SER A 196 10.98 -4.64 -3.69
CA SER A 196 11.92 -3.66 -4.23
C SER A 196 12.21 -2.56 -3.21
N MET A 197 11.16 -2.04 -2.57
CA MET A 197 11.29 -1.09 -1.46
C MET A 197 12.19 -1.63 -0.35
N MET A 198 12.06 -2.91 0.04
CA MET A 198 12.88 -3.51 1.13
C MET A 198 14.33 -3.66 0.73
N ILE A 199 14.59 -4.15 -0.47
CA ILE A 199 15.95 -4.33 -0.98
C ILE A 199 16.66 -2.98 -1.02
N PHE A 200 16.05 -1.95 -1.60
CA PHE A 200 16.69 -0.64 -1.68
C PHE A 200 16.76 0.08 -0.34
N TRP A 201 15.80 -0.13 0.58
CA TRP A 201 15.92 0.33 1.96
C TRP A 201 17.16 -0.29 2.64
N ALA A 202 17.35 -1.60 2.50
CA ALA A 202 18.49 -2.32 3.08
C ALA A 202 19.82 -1.87 2.47
N ILE A 203 19.86 -1.64 1.15
CA ILE A 203 21.02 -1.06 0.46
C ILE A 203 21.32 0.34 1.01
N GLY A 204 20.29 1.19 1.15
CA GLY A 204 20.45 2.54 1.70
C GLY A 204 20.98 2.52 3.14
N ALA A 205 20.45 1.65 3.98
CA ALA A 205 20.92 1.45 5.35
C ALA A 205 22.38 0.98 5.38
N MET A 206 22.73 -0.02 4.56
CA MET A 206 24.09 -0.55 4.45
C MET A 206 25.08 0.52 3.98
N ILE A 207 24.76 1.28 2.93
CA ILE A 207 25.61 2.38 2.43
C ILE A 207 25.81 3.42 3.54
N GLY A 208 24.74 3.83 4.23
CA GLY A 208 24.83 4.77 5.34
C GLY A 208 25.75 4.26 6.44
N SER A 209 25.58 3.00 6.87
CA SER A 209 26.41 2.40 7.90
C SER A 209 27.88 2.32 7.49
N VAL A 210 28.17 1.87 6.26
CA VAL A 210 29.55 1.76 5.76
C VAL A 210 30.23 3.13 5.68
N LEU A 211 29.54 4.15 5.16
CA LEU A 211 30.10 5.50 5.06
C LEU A 211 30.38 6.13 6.43
N VAL A 212 29.56 5.80 7.44
CA VAL A 212 29.79 6.23 8.83
C VAL A 212 30.95 5.47 9.47
N VAL A 213 31.06 4.15 9.29
CA VAL A 213 32.19 3.33 9.79
C VAL A 213 33.52 3.77 9.19
N LEU A 214 33.53 4.11 7.90
CA LEU A 214 34.72 4.61 7.20
C LEU A 214 35.03 6.08 7.51
N GLU A 215 34.28 6.71 8.43
CA GLU A 215 34.37 8.12 8.80
C GLU A 215 34.24 9.11 7.62
N VAL A 216 33.70 8.66 6.48
CA VAL A 216 33.35 9.53 5.34
C VAL A 216 32.18 10.44 5.72
N LEU A 217 31.22 9.88 6.47
CA LEU A 217 30.11 10.60 7.07
C LEU A 217 30.28 10.68 8.59
N PRO A 218 29.98 11.82 9.22
CA PRO A 218 30.16 11.99 10.67
C PRO A 218 29.19 11.12 11.47
N LEU A 219 29.72 10.43 12.49
CA LEU A 219 28.97 9.65 13.47
C LEU A 219 28.23 10.53 14.49
N PHE A 220 26.94 10.32 14.68
CA PHE A 220 26.03 11.33 15.24
C PHE A 220 25.87 11.41 16.76
N THR A 221 25.73 10.30 17.47
CA THR A 221 25.41 10.37 18.91
C THR A 221 26.61 9.99 19.77
N VAL A 222 27.28 10.99 20.33
CA VAL A 222 28.06 10.76 21.54
C VAL A 222 27.06 10.64 22.67
N PHE A 223 26.85 9.42 23.16
CA PHE A 223 26.14 9.23 24.42
C PHE A 223 27.08 9.72 25.51
N GLU A 224 26.85 10.92 26.05
CA GLU A 224 27.38 11.26 27.36
C GLU A 224 26.74 10.28 28.34
N VAL A 225 27.44 9.18 28.63
CA VAL A 225 27.13 8.32 29.75
C VAL A 225 27.48 9.16 30.98
N SER A 226 26.54 10.00 31.42
CA SER A 226 26.56 10.60 32.74
C SER A 226 26.70 9.44 33.71
N SER A 227 27.92 9.24 34.21
CA SER A 227 28.32 8.10 35.02
C SER A 227 27.32 7.93 36.15
N VAL A 228 26.42 6.95 36.00
CA VAL A 228 25.54 6.51 37.07
C VAL A 228 26.46 5.81 38.08
N SER A 229 26.87 6.57 39.09
CA SER A 229 27.30 6.09 40.42
C SER A 229 28.37 4.98 40.43
N CYS A 230 29.46 5.13 39.70
CA CYS A 230 30.71 4.48 40.09
C CYS A 230 31.61 5.53 40.72
N GLU A 231 31.51 5.66 42.04
CA GLU A 231 32.15 6.69 42.89
C GLU A 231 33.69 6.61 42.95
N SER A 232 34.37 5.79 42.13
CA SER A 232 35.75 5.42 42.44
C SER A 232 36.80 5.53 41.34
N ASN A 233 36.55 6.05 40.13
CA ASN A 233 37.64 6.32 39.18
C ASN A 233 37.41 7.54 38.29
N GLU A 234 38.06 8.64 38.67
CA GLU A 234 38.03 9.98 38.07
C GLU A 234 38.85 10.14 36.78
N HIS A 235 39.18 9.06 36.08
CA HIS A 235 39.85 9.15 34.78
C HIS A 235 38.82 9.35 33.66
N LEU A 236 38.27 10.58 33.64
CA LEU A 236 37.42 11.11 32.58
C LEU A 236 38.09 10.98 31.21
N LEU A 237 37.60 10.03 30.41
CA LEU A 237 37.62 10.09 28.94
C LEU A 237 36.77 11.30 28.51
N ARG A 238 37.38 12.49 28.56
CA ARG A 238 36.81 13.69 27.94
C ARG A 238 36.91 13.48 26.43
N ALA A 239 35.82 13.05 25.81
CA ALA A 239 35.70 13.07 24.36
C ALA A 239 36.04 14.49 23.85
N PRO A 240 36.86 14.64 22.79
CA PRO A 240 37.28 15.93 22.27
C PRO A 240 36.06 16.78 21.89
N LYS A 241 35.97 17.98 22.47
CA LYS A 241 34.84 18.92 22.36
C LYS A 241 34.62 19.51 20.95
N ASP A 242 35.54 19.28 20.01
CA ASP A 242 35.59 20.01 18.74
C ASP A 242 34.99 19.24 17.55
N LEU A 243 34.45 18.03 17.78
CA LEU A 243 33.84 17.23 16.74
C LEU A 243 32.30 17.33 16.83
N ASP A 244 31.78 18.41 16.25
CA ASP A 244 30.35 18.65 15.98
C ASP A 244 29.83 17.63 14.93
N ARG A 245 29.84 16.33 15.25
CA ARG A 245 29.41 15.26 14.34
C ARG A 245 27.88 15.09 14.46
N ARG A 246 27.12 15.67 13.51
CA ARG A 246 25.64 15.80 13.59
C ARG A 246 24.84 15.14 12.43
N GLY A 247 24.94 13.83 12.14
CA GLY A 247 24.30 13.23 10.95
C GLY A 247 23.40 11.98 11.14
N CYS A 248 22.14 12.00 10.69
CA CYS A 248 21.23 10.84 10.73
C CYS A 248 21.23 10.02 9.42
N TRP A 249 22.42 9.63 8.98
CA TRP A 249 22.65 9.16 7.60
C TRP A 249 22.05 7.80 7.29
N VAL A 250 22.12 6.83 8.21
CA VAL A 250 21.52 5.49 8.01
C VAL A 250 20.02 5.63 7.83
N MET A 251 19.38 6.46 8.65
CA MET A 251 17.95 6.75 8.55
C MET A 251 17.59 7.45 7.22
N LEU A 252 18.30 8.51 6.84
CA LEU A 252 18.00 9.27 5.62
C LEU A 252 18.24 8.47 4.34
N LEU A 253 19.34 7.72 4.27
CA LEU A 253 19.69 6.91 3.12
C LEU A 253 18.79 5.69 3.01
N SER A 254 18.40 5.06 4.12
CA SER A 254 17.45 3.95 4.09
C SER A 254 16.04 4.39 3.67
N PHE A 255 15.55 5.54 4.15
CA PHE A 255 14.28 6.13 3.69
C PHE A 255 14.32 6.45 2.19
N THR A 256 15.38 7.12 1.75
CA THR A 256 15.57 7.48 0.34
C THR A 256 15.65 6.22 -0.52
N GLY A 257 16.39 5.20 -0.06
CA GLY A 257 16.45 3.88 -0.66
C GLY A 257 15.05 3.26 -0.81
N ALA A 258 14.22 3.27 0.24
CA ALA A 258 12.86 2.76 0.17
C ALA A 258 12.03 3.43 -0.94
N ILE A 259 12.06 4.77 -1.01
CA ILE A 259 11.33 5.54 -2.04
C ILE A 259 11.87 5.23 -3.44
N VAL A 260 13.19 5.18 -3.61
CA VAL A 260 13.82 4.79 -4.87
C VAL A 260 13.40 3.39 -5.27
N GLY A 261 13.40 2.43 -4.34
CA GLY A 261 12.97 1.05 -4.59
C GLY A 261 11.54 0.95 -5.12
N LEU A 262 10.61 1.75 -4.57
CA LEU A 262 9.24 1.85 -5.10
C LEU A 262 9.20 2.48 -6.49
N VAL A 263 9.91 3.58 -6.72
CA VAL A 263 9.92 4.27 -8.03
C VAL A 263 10.57 3.43 -9.11
N VAL A 264 11.59 2.65 -8.76
CA VAL A 264 12.35 1.79 -9.68
C VAL A 264 11.60 0.48 -9.96
N PHE A 265 10.72 0.02 -9.08
CA PHE A 265 9.99 -1.25 -9.23
C PHE A 265 9.37 -1.47 -10.63
N PRO A 266 8.64 -0.53 -11.26
CA PRO A 266 8.06 -0.73 -12.58
C PRO A 266 9.09 -0.99 -13.71
N TYR A 267 10.36 -0.68 -13.47
CA TYR A 267 11.44 -0.79 -14.45
C TYR A 267 12.40 -1.97 -14.19
N VAL A 268 12.32 -2.60 -13.01
CA VAL A 268 13.14 -3.78 -12.69
C VAL A 268 12.55 -5.00 -13.39
N PRO A 269 13.36 -5.78 -14.13
CA PRO A 269 12.90 -7.02 -14.75
C PRO A 269 12.40 -8.00 -13.68
N HIS A 270 11.24 -8.61 -13.92
CA HIS A 270 10.66 -9.59 -13.00
C HIS A 270 11.25 -10.98 -13.26
N ILE A 271 11.54 -11.74 -12.19
CA ILE A 271 12.06 -13.11 -12.28
C ILE A 271 10.93 -14.11 -12.63
N ALA A 272 9.75 -13.93 -12.02
CA ALA A 272 8.52 -14.66 -12.36
C ALA A 272 7.60 -13.90 -13.34
N SER A 273 6.62 -14.59 -13.92
CA SER A 273 5.55 -13.99 -14.73
C SER A 273 4.67 -13.06 -13.88
N ASP A 274 4.31 -11.90 -14.43
CA ASP A 274 3.38 -10.93 -13.85
C ASP A 274 2.34 -10.46 -14.88
N ILE A 275 1.96 -11.34 -15.80
CA ILE A 275 1.01 -11.05 -16.87
C ILE A 275 -0.39 -10.90 -16.27
N VAL A 276 -0.97 -9.72 -16.48
CA VAL A 276 -2.31 -9.41 -16.02
C VAL A 276 -3.26 -9.14 -17.16
N PHE A 277 -4.53 -9.49 -16.94
CA PHE A 277 -5.62 -9.00 -17.75
C PHE A 277 -6.10 -7.64 -17.19
N LEU A 278 -6.18 -6.66 -18.08
CA LEU A 278 -6.74 -5.35 -17.82
C LEU A 278 -7.62 -4.96 -19.00
N ASP A 279 -8.94 -4.88 -18.77
CA ASP A 279 -10.00 -4.66 -19.75
C ASP A 279 -9.65 -3.68 -20.88
N PHE A 280 -9.23 -2.47 -20.53
CA PHE A 280 -8.99 -1.40 -21.49
C PHE A 280 -7.74 -1.60 -22.36
N VAL A 281 -6.79 -2.41 -21.91
CA VAL A 281 -5.54 -2.70 -22.61
C VAL A 281 -5.64 -4.01 -23.39
N CYS A 282 -6.32 -4.99 -22.81
CA CYS A 282 -6.38 -6.37 -23.30
C CYS A 282 -7.62 -6.65 -24.15
N VAL A 283 -8.53 -5.67 -24.32
CA VAL A 283 -9.65 -5.69 -25.28
C VAL A 283 -9.47 -4.57 -26.31
N HIS A 284 -9.68 -4.87 -27.59
CA HIS A 284 -9.38 -3.94 -28.68
C HIS A 284 -10.37 -2.76 -28.69
N GLN A 285 -9.92 -1.56 -28.33
CA GLN A 285 -10.81 -0.41 -28.08
C GLN A 285 -11.19 0.39 -29.33
N THR A 286 -10.55 0.15 -30.48
CA THR A 286 -10.75 0.93 -31.72
C THR A 286 -11.47 0.19 -32.85
N ASP A 287 -11.60 -1.14 -32.75
CA ASP A 287 -12.27 -1.99 -33.75
C ASP A 287 -13.48 -2.58 -33.04
N SER A 288 -14.67 -2.11 -33.40
CA SER A 288 -15.91 -2.49 -32.74
C SER A 288 -16.17 -4.00 -32.81
N ARG A 289 -15.76 -4.68 -33.88
CA ARG A 289 -15.98 -6.12 -34.02
C ARG A 289 -15.09 -6.90 -33.05
N LYS A 290 -13.80 -6.56 -32.98
CA LYS A 290 -12.86 -7.18 -32.03
C LYS A 290 -13.19 -6.83 -30.58
N MET A 291 -13.67 -5.61 -30.33
CA MET A 291 -14.15 -5.19 -29.02
C MET A 291 -15.31 -6.08 -28.56
N GLN A 292 -16.33 -6.25 -29.42
CA GLN A 292 -17.49 -7.10 -29.13
C GLN A 292 -17.08 -8.57 -28.95
N GLN A 293 -16.16 -9.07 -29.76
CA GLN A 293 -15.62 -10.41 -29.60
C GLN A 293 -14.92 -10.58 -28.25
N GLY A 294 -14.06 -9.62 -27.86
CA GLY A 294 -13.41 -9.62 -26.55
C GLY A 294 -14.40 -9.60 -25.38
N ILE A 295 -15.46 -8.78 -25.49
CA ILE A 295 -16.55 -8.72 -24.50
C ILE A 295 -17.27 -10.07 -24.38
N ARG A 296 -17.62 -10.69 -25.51
CA ARG A 296 -18.27 -12.02 -25.52
C ARG A 296 -17.37 -13.11 -24.96
N SER A 297 -16.05 -12.95 -25.06
CA SER A 297 -15.04 -13.88 -24.56
C SER A 297 -14.56 -13.61 -23.13
N ILE A 298 -15.22 -12.72 -22.38
CA ILE A 298 -14.84 -12.41 -20.99
C ILE A 298 -14.76 -13.65 -20.09
N GLY A 299 -15.63 -14.64 -20.33
CA GLY A 299 -15.62 -15.91 -19.60
C GLY A 299 -14.32 -16.68 -19.79
N ALA A 300 -13.76 -16.71 -21.01
CA ALA A 300 -12.47 -17.32 -21.29
C ALA A 300 -11.36 -16.60 -20.52
N PHE A 301 -11.40 -15.26 -20.46
CA PHE A 301 -10.40 -14.49 -19.76
C PHE A 301 -10.41 -14.79 -18.25
N LEU A 302 -11.60 -14.85 -17.64
CA LEU A 302 -11.77 -15.19 -16.23
C LEU A 302 -11.36 -16.64 -15.94
N ALA A 303 -11.71 -17.59 -16.80
CA ALA A 303 -11.32 -19.00 -16.65
C ALA A 303 -9.80 -19.20 -16.73
N SER A 304 -9.11 -18.41 -17.54
CA SER A 304 -7.65 -18.49 -17.72
C SER A 304 -6.84 -17.75 -16.65
N ALA A 305 -7.48 -17.05 -15.71
CA ALA A 305 -6.79 -16.29 -14.66
C ALA A 305 -6.60 -17.13 -13.39
N SER A 306 -5.38 -17.14 -12.84
CA SER A 306 -5.12 -17.84 -11.55
C SER A 306 -5.60 -17.08 -10.31
N GLU A 307 -5.72 -15.76 -10.40
CA GLU A 307 -6.17 -14.90 -9.31
C GLU A 307 -7.08 -13.81 -9.86
N LEU A 308 -8.25 -13.62 -9.24
CA LEU A 308 -9.05 -12.41 -9.42
C LEU A 308 -8.66 -11.39 -8.35
N ARG A 309 -7.97 -10.34 -8.78
CA ARG A 309 -7.61 -9.20 -7.94
C ARG A 309 -8.66 -8.11 -8.08
N VAL A 310 -9.46 -7.92 -7.05
CA VAL A 310 -10.43 -6.82 -6.99
C VAL A 310 -9.78 -5.60 -6.36
N LEU A 311 -9.72 -4.48 -7.08
CA LEU A 311 -9.36 -3.18 -6.53
C LEU A 311 -10.63 -2.49 -6.02
N TRP A 312 -11.01 -2.82 -4.79
CA TRP A 312 -12.32 -2.49 -4.25
C TRP A 312 -12.42 -1.02 -3.83
N SER A 313 -13.58 -0.45 -4.12
CA SER A 313 -14.01 0.90 -3.76
C SER A 313 -15.53 0.93 -3.66
N ALA A 314 -16.10 1.95 -2.99
CA ALA A 314 -17.54 2.06 -2.79
C ALA A 314 -18.43 1.97 -4.07
N PRO A 315 -18.04 2.50 -5.25
CA PRO A 315 -18.84 2.33 -6.46
C PRO A 315 -18.68 0.97 -7.16
N TYR A 316 -17.74 0.12 -6.74
CA TYR A 316 -17.41 -1.12 -7.45
C TYR A 316 -18.63 -2.04 -7.62
N LEU A 317 -19.36 -2.36 -6.54
CA LEU A 317 -20.53 -3.23 -6.59
C LEU A 317 -21.78 -2.59 -7.20
N GLN A 318 -21.73 -1.30 -7.55
CA GLN A 318 -22.83 -0.66 -8.28
C GLN A 318 -22.76 -0.95 -9.78
N ARG A 319 -21.63 -1.45 -10.28
CA ARG A 319 -21.40 -1.69 -11.70
C ARG A 319 -21.71 -3.12 -12.09
N LEU A 320 -22.51 -3.26 -13.14
CA LEU A 320 -22.94 -4.56 -13.66
C LEU A 320 -21.75 -5.47 -14.00
N TRP A 321 -20.79 -4.94 -14.77
CA TRP A 321 -19.55 -5.62 -15.13
C TRP A 321 -18.79 -6.17 -13.91
N CYS A 322 -18.54 -5.33 -12.91
CA CYS A 322 -17.73 -5.69 -11.74
C CYS A 322 -18.37 -6.80 -10.90
N VAL A 323 -19.71 -6.77 -10.74
CA VAL A 323 -20.44 -7.82 -10.00
C VAL A 323 -20.49 -9.11 -10.81
N PHE A 324 -20.73 -9.02 -12.12
CA PHE A 324 -20.68 -10.16 -13.02
C PHE A 324 -19.30 -10.82 -13.00
N GLU A 325 -18.20 -10.08 -13.17
CA GLU A 325 -16.83 -10.62 -13.16
C GLU A 325 -16.52 -11.42 -11.89
N LEU A 326 -16.92 -10.90 -10.71
CA LEU A 326 -16.69 -11.56 -9.43
C LEU A 326 -17.46 -12.88 -9.32
N ALA A 327 -18.74 -12.87 -9.72
CA ALA A 327 -19.60 -14.05 -9.68
C ALA A 327 -19.21 -15.09 -10.73
N ALA A 328 -18.90 -14.63 -11.95
CA ALA A 328 -18.44 -15.42 -13.08
C ALA A 328 -17.12 -16.11 -12.76
N TYR A 329 -16.15 -15.38 -12.20
CA TYR A 329 -14.86 -15.96 -11.81
C TYR A 329 -15.03 -17.06 -10.77
N ARG A 330 -15.85 -16.85 -9.73
CA ARG A 330 -16.10 -17.90 -8.72
C ARG A 330 -16.74 -19.14 -9.35
N LYS A 331 -17.69 -18.94 -10.28
CA LYS A 331 -18.36 -20.04 -10.97
C LYS A 331 -17.41 -20.84 -11.86
N LEU A 332 -16.53 -20.15 -12.59
CA LEU A 332 -15.53 -20.77 -13.49
C LEU A 332 -14.34 -21.37 -12.73
N ASN A 333 -13.98 -20.76 -11.59
CA ASN A 333 -12.87 -21.18 -10.74
C ASN A 333 -13.36 -21.37 -9.30
N PRO A 334 -14.04 -22.49 -8.97
CA PRO A 334 -14.57 -22.73 -7.63
C PRO A 334 -13.51 -22.61 -6.54
N ASN A 335 -12.30 -23.12 -6.80
CA ASN A 335 -11.13 -23.04 -5.92
C ASN A 335 -10.20 -21.86 -6.26
N GLY A 336 -10.61 -21.00 -7.20
CA GLY A 336 -9.83 -19.86 -7.64
C GLY A 336 -9.59 -18.87 -6.50
N ARG A 337 -8.39 -18.27 -6.51
CA ARG A 337 -8.03 -17.23 -5.54
C ARG A 337 -8.74 -15.93 -5.88
N ILE A 338 -9.64 -15.46 -5.02
CA ILE A 338 -10.22 -14.11 -5.09
C ILE A 338 -9.60 -13.30 -3.98
N VAL A 339 -9.04 -12.15 -4.30
CA VAL A 339 -8.51 -11.28 -3.25
C VAL A 339 -8.86 -9.81 -3.49
N ILE A 340 -9.45 -9.24 -2.43
CA ILE A 340 -10.18 -7.97 -2.45
C ILE A 340 -9.31 -6.93 -1.77
N SER A 341 -8.52 -6.24 -2.57
CA SER A 341 -7.60 -5.19 -2.11
C SER A 341 -8.38 -3.90 -1.93
N ARG A 342 -8.37 -3.36 -0.72
CA ARG A 342 -8.98 -2.06 -0.44
C ARG A 342 -7.99 -0.99 -0.84
N ILE A 343 -8.32 -0.25 -1.88
CA ILE A 343 -7.44 0.77 -2.46
C ILE A 343 -6.88 1.76 -1.41
N MET A 344 -7.63 2.05 -0.34
CA MET A 344 -7.23 3.01 0.70
C MET A 344 -6.30 2.41 1.77
N THR A 345 -6.20 1.08 1.88
CA THR A 345 -5.31 0.45 2.87
C THR A 345 -3.86 0.77 2.56
N GLU A 346 -3.44 0.64 1.30
CA GLU A 346 -2.07 0.97 0.91
C GLU A 346 -1.76 2.46 1.07
N VAL A 347 -2.74 3.33 0.82
CA VAL A 347 -2.60 4.77 1.05
C VAL A 347 -2.36 5.05 2.54
N ALA A 348 -3.14 4.42 3.42
CA ALA A 348 -2.99 4.57 4.85
C ALA A 348 -1.62 4.07 5.34
N VAL A 349 -1.14 2.93 4.82
CA VAL A 349 0.20 2.39 5.13
C VAL A 349 1.31 3.34 4.68
N LEU A 350 1.25 3.88 3.45
CA LEU A 350 2.25 4.83 2.96
C LEU A 350 2.25 6.12 3.80
N LEU A 351 1.07 6.66 4.12
CA LEU A 351 0.97 7.85 4.96
C LEU A 351 1.52 7.59 6.37
N ALA A 352 1.20 6.45 6.97
CA ALA A 352 1.74 6.06 8.27
C ALA A 352 3.26 5.87 8.24
N PHE A 353 3.81 5.31 7.15
CA PHE A 353 5.25 5.24 6.92
C PHE A 353 5.91 6.63 6.86
N ILE A 354 5.34 7.56 6.08
CA ILE A 354 5.83 8.95 5.99
C ILE A 354 5.76 9.64 7.35
N TRP A 355 4.65 9.47 8.09
CA TRP A 355 4.49 10.06 9.42
C TRP A 355 5.46 9.48 10.45
N ALA A 356 5.69 8.16 10.43
CA ALA A 356 6.72 7.53 11.26
C ALA A 356 8.11 8.09 10.93
N GLN A 357 8.41 8.33 9.65
CA GLN A 357 9.66 8.98 9.25
C GLN A 357 9.76 10.43 9.72
N LEU A 358 8.69 11.22 9.62
CA LEU A 358 8.67 12.59 10.11
C LEU A 358 8.80 12.64 11.63
N GLY A 359 8.17 11.71 12.34
CA GLY A 359 8.26 11.61 13.79
C GLY A 359 9.64 11.20 14.29
N THR A 360 10.35 10.29 13.59
CA THR A 360 11.75 9.96 13.91
C THR A 360 12.68 11.15 13.66
N VAL A 361 12.49 11.90 12.56
CA VAL A 361 13.22 13.16 12.30
C VAL A 361 12.89 14.23 13.35
N GLY A 362 11.63 14.35 13.74
CA GLY A 362 11.20 15.30 14.78
C GLY A 362 11.82 14.95 16.14
N PHE A 363 11.82 13.67 16.51
CA PHE A 363 12.47 13.19 17.74
C PHE A 363 13.96 13.52 17.74
N TRP A 364 14.62 13.29 16.62
CA TRP A 364 16.02 13.65 16.40
C TRP A 364 16.26 15.15 16.62
N LEU A 365 15.47 16.03 15.97
CA LEU A 365 15.57 17.48 16.15
C LEU A 365 15.35 17.91 17.61
N ALA A 366 14.41 17.26 18.30
CA ALA A 366 14.07 17.58 19.68
C ALA A 366 15.16 17.15 20.66
N ARG A 367 15.89 16.07 20.35
CA ARG A 367 17.02 15.60 21.16
C ARG A 367 18.15 16.63 21.19
N GLU A 368 18.47 17.22 20.05
CA GLU A 368 19.56 18.18 19.85
C GLU A 368 19.21 19.64 20.22
N GLY A 369 17.93 19.92 20.45
CA GLY A 369 17.47 21.28 20.73
C GLY A 369 17.92 21.82 22.09
N PRO A 370 18.13 23.16 22.23
CA PRO A 370 18.56 23.79 23.48
C PRO A 370 17.54 23.69 24.63
N HIS A 371 16.34 23.21 24.36
CA HIS A 371 15.23 23.07 25.31
C HIS A 371 14.81 21.60 25.52
N GLY A 372 15.63 20.64 25.11
CA GLY A 372 15.30 19.21 25.07
C GLY A 372 15.34 18.50 26.43
N GLY A 373 14.43 18.83 27.34
CA GLY A 373 14.16 17.97 28.50
C GLY A 373 13.52 16.63 28.07
N GLU A 374 13.74 15.56 28.86
CA GLU A 374 13.16 14.22 28.62
C GLU A 374 11.63 14.26 28.41
N LEU A 375 10.94 15.13 29.13
CA LEU A 375 9.49 15.32 28.98
C LEU A 375 9.09 15.86 27.60
N TRP A 376 9.85 16.82 27.06
CA TRP A 376 9.59 17.40 25.73
C TRP A 376 9.81 16.36 24.63
N ARG A 377 10.87 15.55 24.77
CA ARG A 377 11.17 14.44 23.86
C ARG A 377 10.06 13.41 23.84
N LEU A 378 9.58 13.00 25.02
CA LEU A 378 8.46 12.06 25.16
C LEU A 378 7.16 12.62 24.55
N LEU A 379 6.82 13.88 24.86
CA LEU A 379 5.65 14.55 24.30
C LEU A 379 5.72 14.61 22.77
N LEU A 380 6.89 14.90 22.20
CA LEU A 380 7.06 14.97 20.76
C LEU A 380 6.90 13.62 20.07
N VAL A 381 7.39 12.51 20.66
CA VAL A 381 7.12 11.15 20.13
C VAL A 381 5.62 10.85 20.18
N VAL A 382 4.97 11.10 21.31
CA VAL A 382 3.54 10.81 21.49
C VAL A 382 2.68 11.65 20.54
N VAL A 383 3.01 12.93 20.34
CA VAL A 383 2.25 13.83 19.48
C VAL A 383 2.57 13.61 17.99
N CYS A 384 3.84 13.51 17.60
CA CYS A 384 4.22 13.44 16.18
C CYS A 384 4.11 12.04 15.59
N VAL A 385 4.34 10.98 16.37
CA VAL A 385 4.22 9.58 15.91
C VAL A 385 2.86 9.02 16.32
N GLY A 386 2.49 9.21 17.58
CA GLY A 386 1.24 8.67 18.11
C GLY A 386 0.04 9.28 17.40
N TRP A 387 -0.16 10.60 17.46
CA TRP A 387 -1.40 11.22 16.96
C TRP A 387 -1.75 10.91 15.50
N PRO A 388 -0.83 10.97 14.51
CA PRO A 388 -1.15 10.63 13.14
C PRO A 388 -1.45 9.15 12.93
N VAL A 389 -0.73 8.25 13.61
CA VAL A 389 -1.01 6.81 13.54
C VAL A 389 -2.38 6.51 14.14
N LEU A 390 -2.74 7.18 15.23
CA LEU A 390 -4.04 7.06 15.87
C LEU A 390 -5.17 7.61 15.00
N ALA A 391 -4.99 8.80 14.43
CA ALA A 391 -5.94 9.38 13.50
C ALA A 391 -6.12 8.51 12.26
N ALA A 392 -5.02 7.93 11.74
CA ALA A 392 -5.06 7.00 10.61
C ALA A 392 -5.78 5.70 10.97
N MET A 393 -5.52 5.11 12.14
CA MET A 393 -6.21 3.90 12.61
C MET A 393 -7.69 4.16 12.86
N ALA A 394 -8.05 5.26 13.52
CA ALA A 394 -9.44 5.64 13.77
C ALA A 394 -10.18 5.90 12.44
N LEU A 395 -9.56 6.63 11.51
CA LEU A 395 -10.12 6.86 10.19
C LEU A 395 -10.28 5.55 9.42
N ALA A 396 -9.28 4.68 9.43
CA ALA A 396 -9.33 3.37 8.78
C ALA A 396 -10.40 2.47 9.42
N ALA A 397 -10.62 2.56 10.73
CA ALA A 397 -11.66 1.84 11.46
C ALA A 397 -13.05 2.27 11.01
N VAL A 398 -13.31 3.58 11.05
CA VAL A 398 -14.60 4.17 10.64
C VAL A 398 -14.85 3.87 9.16
N GLN A 399 -13.87 4.15 8.30
CA GLN A 399 -13.98 3.85 6.87
C GLN A 399 -14.20 2.36 6.62
N LYS A 400 -13.56 1.47 7.39
CA LYS A 400 -13.78 0.03 7.30
C LYS A 400 -15.22 -0.31 7.66
N GLN A 401 -15.73 0.17 8.78
CA GLN A 401 -17.08 -0.15 9.21
C GLN A 401 -18.11 0.34 8.18
N ASP A 402 -18.00 1.60 7.76
CA ASP A 402 -18.89 2.18 6.73
C ASP A 402 -18.79 1.40 5.42
N ALA A 403 -17.58 1.01 5.03
CA ALA A 403 -17.34 0.20 3.83
C ALA A 403 -17.88 -1.24 3.95
N ASP A 404 -17.86 -1.83 5.14
CA ASP A 404 -18.36 -3.17 5.42
C ASP A 404 -19.89 -3.18 5.40
N GLU A 405 -20.52 -2.19 6.04
CA GLU A 405 -21.96 -1.98 6.03
C GLU A 405 -22.47 -1.66 4.63
N LYS A 406 -21.79 -0.76 3.91
CA LYS A 406 -22.15 -0.41 2.53
C LYS A 406 -22.01 -1.59 1.58
N LEU A 407 -20.93 -2.38 1.68
CA LEU A 407 -20.76 -3.59 0.87
C LEU A 407 -21.89 -4.58 1.14
N ARG A 408 -22.18 -4.86 2.42
CA ARG A 408 -23.25 -5.78 2.79
C ARG A 408 -24.59 -5.31 2.26
N SER A 409 -24.91 -4.03 2.44
CA SER A 409 -26.14 -3.42 1.91
C SER A 409 -26.21 -3.52 0.39
N GLN A 410 -25.11 -3.25 -0.32
CA GLN A 410 -25.05 -3.35 -1.78
C GLN A 410 -25.25 -4.78 -2.29
N LEU A 411 -24.72 -5.79 -1.60
CA LEU A 411 -24.90 -7.20 -1.99
C LEU A 411 -26.30 -7.70 -1.64
N THR A 412 -26.80 -7.40 -0.44
CA THR A 412 -28.14 -7.83 0.01
C THR A 412 -29.26 -7.19 -0.80
N ASN A 413 -29.09 -5.94 -1.21
CA ASN A 413 -30.06 -5.21 -2.03
C ASN A 413 -29.65 -5.16 -3.51
N PHE A 414 -28.70 -5.99 -3.94
CA PHE A 414 -28.22 -5.98 -5.32
C PHE A 414 -29.37 -6.28 -6.28
N ASP A 415 -29.49 -5.55 -7.37
CA ASP A 415 -30.42 -5.87 -8.45
C ASP A 415 -29.75 -5.59 -9.79
N VAL A 416 -29.61 -6.64 -10.59
CA VAL A 416 -28.99 -6.63 -11.91
C VAL A 416 -29.62 -5.60 -12.84
N MET A 417 -30.94 -5.38 -12.76
CA MET A 417 -31.64 -4.40 -13.60
C MET A 417 -31.27 -2.96 -13.25
N ASN A 418 -31.03 -2.72 -11.96
CA ASN A 418 -30.65 -1.41 -11.41
C ASN A 418 -29.13 -1.18 -11.40
N ALA A 419 -28.32 -2.18 -11.77
CA ALA A 419 -26.89 -2.04 -11.84
C ALA A 419 -26.47 -1.04 -12.92
N LYS A 420 -25.46 -0.21 -12.61
CA LYS A 420 -24.93 0.79 -13.53
C LYS A 420 -24.15 0.11 -14.64
N CYS A 421 -24.47 0.48 -15.88
CA CYS A 421 -23.70 0.15 -17.07
C CYS A 421 -23.68 1.38 -17.99
N SER A 422 -22.50 1.77 -18.47
CA SER A 422 -22.36 2.97 -19.31
C SER A 422 -22.77 2.74 -20.76
N ASN A 423 -22.84 1.49 -21.19
CA ASN A 423 -23.12 1.09 -22.56
C ASN A 423 -24.24 0.06 -22.56
N GLU A 424 -25.31 0.34 -23.30
CA GLU A 424 -26.50 -0.52 -23.35
C GLU A 424 -26.24 -1.82 -24.09
N PHE A 425 -25.37 -1.81 -25.11
CA PHE A 425 -24.95 -3.04 -25.78
C PHE A 425 -24.26 -4.00 -24.81
N ASP A 426 -23.36 -3.47 -23.98
CA ASP A 426 -22.66 -4.27 -22.97
C ASP A 426 -23.63 -4.81 -21.91
N ARG A 427 -24.62 -3.99 -21.51
CA ARG A 427 -25.69 -4.43 -20.60
C ARG A 427 -26.43 -5.63 -21.18
N GLN A 428 -26.86 -5.55 -22.43
CA GLN A 428 -27.57 -6.64 -23.10
C GLN A 428 -26.69 -7.90 -23.18
N CYS A 429 -25.43 -7.75 -23.58
CA CYS A 429 -24.50 -8.88 -23.68
C CYS A 429 -24.27 -9.57 -22.32
N ILE A 430 -24.10 -8.79 -21.24
CA ILE A 430 -23.96 -9.35 -19.89
C ILE A 430 -25.26 -9.98 -19.41
N HIS A 431 -26.41 -9.38 -19.67
CA HIS A 431 -27.71 -9.97 -19.33
C HIS A 431 -27.92 -11.32 -20.02
N ASP A 432 -27.52 -11.44 -21.28
CA ASP A 432 -27.62 -12.70 -22.03
C ASP A 432 -26.65 -13.74 -21.45
N LEU A 433 -25.40 -13.37 -21.15
CA LEU A 433 -24.46 -14.25 -20.43
C LEU A 433 -24.99 -14.68 -19.05
N ILE A 434 -25.62 -13.77 -18.32
CA ILE A 434 -26.23 -14.07 -17.02
C ILE A 434 -27.37 -15.09 -17.19
N LYS A 435 -28.25 -14.89 -18.16
CA LYS A 435 -29.34 -15.85 -18.45
C LYS A 435 -28.77 -17.22 -18.84
N THR A 436 -27.74 -17.26 -19.69
CA THR A 436 -27.08 -18.51 -20.06
C THR A 436 -26.46 -19.20 -18.85
N TRP A 437 -25.72 -18.47 -18.01
CA TRP A 437 -24.95 -19.10 -16.95
C TRP A 437 -25.77 -19.38 -15.69
N TYR A 438 -26.71 -18.51 -15.35
CA TYR A 438 -27.48 -18.57 -14.10
C TYR A 438 -28.96 -18.93 -14.35
N GLY A 439 -29.37 -19.13 -15.60
CA GLY A 439 -30.74 -19.49 -16.01
C GLY A 439 -31.66 -18.28 -16.18
N SER A 440 -31.61 -17.32 -15.27
CA SER A 440 -32.37 -16.07 -15.36
C SER A 440 -31.67 -14.93 -14.64
N LEU A 441 -32.12 -13.69 -14.90
CA LEU A 441 -31.67 -12.51 -14.18
C LEU A 441 -32.05 -12.55 -12.69
N ASP A 442 -33.22 -13.12 -12.37
CA ASP A 442 -33.68 -13.30 -10.99
C ASP A 442 -32.85 -14.35 -10.25
N ALA A 443 -32.54 -15.47 -10.89
CA ALA A 443 -31.67 -16.50 -10.31
C ALA A 443 -30.26 -15.96 -10.02
N PHE A 444 -29.76 -15.05 -10.88
CA PHE A 444 -28.52 -14.34 -10.62
C PHE A 444 -28.64 -13.38 -9.43
N ASN A 445 -29.71 -12.59 -9.35
CA ASN A 445 -29.99 -11.74 -8.19
C ASN A 445 -30.01 -12.55 -6.89
N ASP A 446 -30.71 -13.69 -6.88
CA ASP A 446 -30.79 -14.58 -5.72
C ASP A 446 -29.43 -15.20 -5.36
N TYR A 447 -28.64 -15.59 -6.36
CA TYR A 447 -27.27 -16.05 -6.14
C TYR A 447 -26.39 -14.96 -5.49
N ILE A 448 -26.42 -13.73 -6.01
CA ILE A 448 -25.65 -12.60 -5.48
C ILE A 448 -26.08 -12.26 -4.06
N ARG A 449 -27.39 -12.15 -3.80
CA ARG A 449 -27.96 -11.77 -2.49
C ARG A 449 -27.78 -12.86 -1.43
N GLY A 450 -27.76 -14.13 -1.84
CA GLY A 450 -27.68 -15.29 -0.95
C GLY A 450 -26.25 -15.81 -0.76
N PRO A 451 -25.90 -16.97 -1.37
CA PRO A 451 -24.66 -17.68 -1.09
C PRO A 451 -23.41 -16.85 -1.40
N PHE A 452 -23.42 -16.09 -2.50
CA PHE A 452 -22.27 -15.31 -2.92
C PHE A 452 -22.01 -14.12 -1.99
N CYS A 453 -23.06 -13.45 -1.49
CA CYS A 453 -22.92 -12.40 -0.49
C CYS A 453 -22.19 -12.93 0.76
N LEU A 454 -22.60 -14.09 1.27
CA LEU A 454 -21.96 -14.71 2.44
C LEU A 454 -20.49 -15.03 2.16
N GLU A 455 -20.20 -15.56 0.98
CA GLU A 455 -18.84 -15.89 0.58
C GLU A 455 -17.94 -14.65 0.48
N VAL A 456 -18.40 -13.58 -0.19
CA VAL A 456 -17.65 -12.32 -0.30
C VAL A 456 -17.42 -11.70 1.08
N LEU A 457 -18.42 -11.74 1.97
CA LEU A 457 -18.26 -11.30 3.36
C LEU A 457 -17.29 -12.18 4.13
N GLN A 458 -17.25 -13.49 3.88
CA GLN A 458 -16.30 -14.41 4.49
C GLN A 458 -14.87 -14.17 3.99
N LEU A 459 -14.67 -14.02 2.69
CA LEU A 459 -13.38 -13.65 2.07
C LEU A 459 -12.85 -12.34 2.67
N ARG A 460 -13.75 -11.39 2.91
CA ARG A 460 -13.41 -10.10 3.53
C ARG A 460 -13.05 -10.23 5.01
N ARG A 461 -13.65 -11.18 5.73
CA ARG A 461 -13.31 -11.48 7.14
C ARG A 461 -12.01 -12.27 7.27
N SER A 462 -11.74 -13.19 6.34
CA SER A 462 -10.55 -14.04 6.36
C SER A 462 -9.29 -13.30 5.90
N GLN A 463 -9.43 -12.28 5.05
CA GLN A 463 -8.35 -11.34 4.75
C GLN A 463 -8.03 -10.55 6.03
N ARG A 464 -6.93 -10.93 6.69
CA ARG A 464 -6.38 -10.26 7.88
C ARG A 464 -6.33 -8.74 7.66
N CYS A 465 -6.49 -7.97 8.75
CA CYS A 465 -6.55 -6.50 8.71
C CYS A 465 -5.44 -5.85 7.89
N ILE A 466 -4.24 -6.41 8.03
CA ILE A 466 -2.99 -5.89 7.53
C ILE A 466 -2.20 -7.11 7.10
N GLU A 467 -1.82 -7.17 5.83
CA GLU A 467 -0.89 -8.20 5.36
C GLU A 467 0.45 -8.01 6.08
N GLY A 468 1.09 -9.11 6.49
CA GLY A 468 2.28 -9.04 7.37
C GLY A 468 3.42 -8.16 6.82
N HIS A 469 3.53 -8.06 5.50
CA HIS A 469 4.52 -7.18 4.86
C HIS A 469 4.26 -5.69 5.12
N TYR A 470 3.01 -5.25 5.26
CA TYR A 470 2.69 -3.88 5.65
C TYR A 470 3.07 -3.59 7.11
N LEU A 471 3.09 -4.59 7.99
CA LEU A 471 3.62 -4.40 9.35
C LEU A 471 5.12 -4.10 9.30
N ILE A 472 5.87 -4.90 8.53
CA ILE A 472 7.31 -4.67 8.31
C ILE A 472 7.55 -3.24 7.82
N PHE A 473 6.71 -2.75 6.90
CA PHE A 473 6.83 -1.40 6.33
C PHE A 473 6.77 -0.31 7.37
N LEU A 474 5.81 -0.40 8.29
CA LEU A 474 5.62 0.57 9.35
C LEU A 474 6.80 0.61 10.35
N LEU A 475 7.63 -0.44 10.39
CA LEU A 475 8.79 -0.53 11.28
C LEU A 475 10.08 0.04 10.68
N LEU A 476 10.19 0.17 9.36
CA LEU A 476 11.44 0.52 8.71
C LEU A 476 11.99 1.89 9.11
N PRO A 477 11.17 2.96 9.29
CA PRO A 477 11.68 4.24 9.76
C PRO A 477 12.33 4.11 11.14
N ASN A 478 11.68 3.38 12.05
CA ASN A 478 12.21 3.11 13.40
C ASN A 478 13.46 2.23 13.34
N THR A 479 13.48 1.24 12.45
CA THR A 479 14.62 0.34 12.28
C THR A 479 15.85 1.12 11.82
N GLY A 480 15.71 2.02 10.84
CA GLY A 480 16.81 2.90 10.40
C GLY A 480 17.34 3.78 11.54
N TYR A 481 16.44 4.33 12.36
CA TYR A 481 16.79 5.10 13.54
C TYR A 481 17.53 4.28 14.61
N PHE A 482 17.05 3.07 14.93
CA PHE A 482 17.70 2.21 15.94
C PHE A 482 19.03 1.63 15.47
N LEU A 483 19.19 1.36 14.16
CA LEU A 483 20.46 0.96 13.58
C LEU A 483 21.50 2.09 13.67
N GLU A 484 21.10 3.35 13.46
CA GLU A 484 21.96 4.52 13.70
C GLU A 484 22.43 4.56 15.17
N GLY A 485 21.50 4.40 16.12
CA GLY A 485 21.83 4.36 17.55
C GLY A 485 22.79 3.22 17.90
N PHE A 486 22.56 2.02 17.36
CA PHE A 486 23.45 0.88 17.55
C PHE A 486 24.86 1.16 17.00
N LEU A 487 24.94 1.74 15.80
CA LEU A 487 26.22 2.07 15.18
C LEU A 487 27.00 3.11 16.02
N ALA A 488 26.29 4.07 16.61
CA ALA A 488 26.89 5.02 17.53
C ALA A 488 27.47 4.34 18.77
N PHE A 489 26.74 3.43 19.42
CA PHE A 489 27.30 2.65 20.53
C PHE A 489 28.52 1.84 20.09
N TRP A 490 28.43 1.14 18.96
CA TRP A 490 29.52 0.33 18.43
C TRP A 490 30.82 1.13 18.22
N MET A 491 30.70 2.37 17.76
CA MET A 491 31.84 3.24 17.46
C MET A 491 32.32 4.08 18.67
N SER A 492 31.60 4.11 19.79
CA SER A 492 31.89 5.00 20.94
C SER A 492 32.84 4.39 22.00
N GLU A 493 33.65 3.38 21.64
CA GLU A 493 34.58 2.67 22.55
C GLU A 493 33.95 2.09 23.83
N VAL A 494 32.62 2.04 23.92
CA VAL A 494 31.90 1.43 25.03
C VAL A 494 32.09 -0.09 25.03
N PRO A 495 32.06 -0.75 26.21
CA PRO A 495 32.14 -2.19 26.31
C PRO A 495 31.15 -2.89 25.35
N ALA A 496 31.64 -3.91 24.63
CA ALA A 496 30.84 -4.65 23.66
C ALA A 496 29.54 -5.22 24.24
N GLU A 497 29.54 -5.53 25.55
CA GLU A 497 28.35 -5.97 26.30
C GLU A 497 27.20 -4.96 26.23
N ILE A 498 27.48 -3.65 26.32
CA ILE A 498 26.47 -2.60 26.23
C ILE A 498 25.92 -2.53 24.80
N SER A 499 26.79 -2.58 23.80
CA SER A 499 26.40 -2.57 22.38
C SER A 499 25.54 -3.78 22.01
N ILE A 500 25.92 -4.97 22.48
CA ILE A 500 25.13 -6.21 22.31
C ILE A 500 23.79 -6.08 23.05
N SER A 501 23.79 -5.59 24.29
CA SER A 501 22.58 -5.37 25.07
C SER A 501 21.63 -4.40 24.36
N TYR A 502 22.14 -3.29 23.81
CA TYR A 502 21.39 -2.33 23.00
C TYR A 502 20.77 -3.00 21.76
N PHE A 503 21.56 -3.76 21.00
CA PHE A 503 21.07 -4.45 19.82
C PHE A 503 19.93 -5.42 20.16
N LEU A 504 20.12 -6.26 21.18
CA LEU A 504 19.12 -7.23 21.62
C LEU A 504 17.85 -6.56 22.15
N ALA A 505 17.97 -5.55 23.01
CA ALA A 505 16.80 -4.94 23.64
C ALA A 505 16.07 -3.96 22.71
N VAL A 506 16.80 -3.11 21.99
CA VAL A 506 16.23 -2.01 21.20
C VAL A 506 15.94 -2.45 19.77
N VAL A 507 16.95 -2.96 19.04
CA VAL A 507 16.82 -3.31 17.62
C VAL A 507 15.98 -4.56 17.44
N LEU A 508 16.26 -5.61 18.21
CA LEU A 508 15.55 -6.89 18.09
C LEU A 508 14.22 -6.87 18.85
N CYS A 509 14.24 -6.74 20.18
CA CYS A 509 13.02 -6.88 20.97
C CYS A 509 12.03 -5.73 20.77
N LEU A 510 12.42 -4.48 21.09
CA LEU A 510 11.49 -3.34 21.01
C LEU A 510 10.99 -3.16 19.58
N ASN A 511 11.89 -3.09 18.60
CA ASN A 511 11.54 -2.74 17.24
C ASN A 511 10.95 -3.88 16.39
N LEU A 512 11.57 -5.07 16.38
CA LEU A 512 11.13 -6.15 15.49
C LEU A 512 10.07 -7.07 16.11
N ILE A 513 9.91 -7.07 17.44
CA ILE A 513 8.99 -7.97 18.15
C ILE A 513 7.86 -7.20 18.84
N TRP A 514 8.19 -6.28 19.74
CA TRP A 514 7.21 -5.60 20.60
C TRP A 514 6.35 -4.60 19.84
N LEU A 515 6.95 -3.63 19.14
CA LEU A 515 6.24 -2.61 18.36
C LEU A 515 5.24 -3.22 17.36
N PRO A 516 5.62 -4.16 16.47
CA PRO A 516 4.65 -4.76 15.57
C PRO A 516 3.56 -5.54 16.29
N SER A 517 3.86 -6.17 17.42
CA SER A 517 2.83 -6.84 18.23
C SER A 517 1.83 -5.86 18.82
N VAL A 518 2.27 -4.69 19.29
CA VAL A 518 1.35 -3.62 19.72
C VAL A 518 0.47 -3.14 18.57
N VAL A 519 1.04 -2.97 17.36
CA VAL A 519 0.28 -2.56 16.17
C VAL A 519 -0.74 -3.63 15.75
N VAL A 520 -0.35 -4.92 15.77
CA VAL A 520 -1.25 -6.04 15.46
C VAL A 520 -2.39 -6.11 16.46
N LEU A 521 -2.10 -5.99 17.76
CA LEU A 521 -3.11 -5.97 18.81
C LEU A 521 -4.07 -4.78 18.62
N GLY A 522 -3.55 -3.58 18.39
CA GLY A 522 -4.35 -2.39 18.13
C GLY A 522 -5.26 -2.55 16.91
N ALA A 523 -4.71 -3.08 15.81
CA ALA A 523 -5.49 -3.38 14.61
C ALA A 523 -6.57 -4.43 14.91
N TYR A 524 -6.25 -5.53 15.58
CA TYR A 524 -7.19 -6.59 15.95
C TYR A 524 -8.36 -6.07 16.80
N LEU A 525 -8.06 -5.30 17.86
CA LEU A 525 -9.08 -4.71 18.72
C LEU A 525 -10.00 -3.77 17.94
N THR A 526 -9.42 -2.97 17.05
CA THR A 526 -10.16 -2.06 16.15
C THR A 526 -11.09 -2.83 15.21
N GLN A 527 -10.71 -4.05 14.82
CA GLN A 527 -11.55 -4.88 13.95
C GLN A 527 -12.72 -5.53 14.68
N GLN A 528 -12.49 -6.02 15.90
CA GLN A 528 -13.52 -6.76 16.63
C GLN A 528 -14.62 -5.85 17.16
N GLY A 529 -14.30 -4.58 17.41
CA GLY A 529 -15.17 -3.72 18.18
C GLY A 529 -14.96 -3.98 19.67
N ILE A 530 -14.88 -2.94 20.50
CA ILE A 530 -14.98 -3.10 21.95
C ILE A 530 -16.45 -3.35 22.31
N ARG A 531 -16.80 -4.60 22.61
CA ARG A 531 -18.12 -4.96 23.15
C ARG A 531 -18.10 -4.86 24.67
N LEU A 532 -18.69 -3.80 25.22
CA LEU A 532 -18.96 -3.67 26.65
C LEU A 532 -20.35 -4.26 26.96
N GLY A 533 -20.39 -5.57 27.24
CA GLY A 533 -21.63 -6.29 27.54
C GLY A 533 -22.49 -6.57 26.30
N ARG A 534 -23.82 -6.39 26.41
CA ARG A 534 -24.78 -6.60 25.29
C ARG A 534 -24.91 -5.39 24.36
N CYS A 535 -24.47 -4.21 24.79
CA CYS A 535 -24.53 -3.00 23.98
C CYS A 535 -23.24 -2.92 23.15
N ARG A 536 -23.39 -3.00 21.82
CA ARG A 536 -22.33 -2.51 20.94
C ARG A 536 -22.36 -0.99 21.09
N ILE A 537 -21.34 -0.43 21.73
CA ILE A 537 -21.09 1.00 21.62
C ILE A 537 -20.93 1.19 20.11
N THR A 538 -21.89 1.86 19.46
CA THR A 538 -21.71 2.34 18.09
C THR A 538 -20.36 3.03 18.03
N PRO A 539 -19.60 2.97 16.91
CA PRO A 539 -18.22 3.45 16.83
C PRO A 539 -18.16 4.95 17.15
N SER A 540 -18.19 5.26 18.43
CA SER A 540 -18.00 6.57 19.00
C SER A 540 -16.49 6.74 19.06
N LEU A 541 -16.05 7.98 18.94
CA LEU A 541 -14.64 8.34 19.06
C LEU A 541 -13.96 7.74 20.31
N LEU A 542 -14.74 7.34 21.31
CA LEU A 542 -14.28 6.67 22.53
C LEU A 542 -13.59 5.34 22.27
N GLU A 543 -14.09 4.49 21.37
CA GLU A 543 -13.48 3.17 21.15
C GLU A 543 -12.06 3.27 20.57
N PRO A 544 -11.83 3.96 19.44
CA PRO A 544 -10.48 4.17 18.92
C PRO A 544 -9.57 4.87 19.94
N LEU A 545 -10.13 5.76 20.77
CA LEU A 545 -9.39 6.43 21.85
C LEU A 545 -8.95 5.46 22.96
N LEU A 546 -9.79 4.51 23.36
CA LEU A 546 -9.40 3.51 24.37
C LEU A 546 -8.32 2.57 23.84
N ILE A 547 -8.46 2.10 22.59
CA ILE A 547 -7.44 1.27 21.92
C ILE A 547 -6.13 2.04 21.80
N CYS A 548 -6.22 3.31 21.44
CA CYS A 548 -5.10 4.24 21.41
C CYS A 548 -4.36 4.32 22.75
N VAL A 549 -5.08 4.61 23.84
CA VAL A 549 -4.50 4.74 25.17
C VAL A 549 -3.82 3.43 25.58
N LEU A 550 -4.45 2.29 25.32
CA LEU A 550 -3.84 0.98 25.55
C LEU A 550 -2.53 0.80 24.77
N CYS A 551 -2.51 1.14 23.48
CA CYS A 551 -1.30 1.04 22.65
C CYS A 551 -0.18 1.95 23.16
N ILE A 552 -0.51 3.18 23.62
CA ILE A 552 0.46 4.11 24.21
C ILE A 552 1.02 3.55 25.52
N LEU A 553 0.17 2.97 26.38
CA LEU A 553 0.61 2.37 27.64
C LEU A 553 1.55 1.17 27.38
N LEU A 554 1.19 0.28 26.45
CA LEU A 554 2.04 -0.85 26.05
C LEU A 554 3.36 -0.38 25.44
N LEU A 555 3.34 0.70 24.66
CA LEU A 555 4.55 1.31 24.12
C LEU A 555 5.44 1.85 25.25
N ALA A 556 4.87 2.58 26.21
CA ALA A 556 5.61 3.11 27.36
C ALA A 556 6.22 2.01 28.22
N VAL A 557 5.49 0.91 28.44
CA VAL A 557 5.99 -0.29 29.13
C VAL A 557 7.16 -0.90 28.35
N GLY A 558 7.01 -1.10 27.04
CA GLY A 558 8.06 -1.64 26.18
C GLY A 558 9.33 -0.80 26.18
N ILE A 559 9.19 0.52 26.09
CA ILE A 559 10.33 1.47 26.16
C ILE A 559 11.01 1.38 27.54
N SER A 560 10.24 1.41 28.62
CA SER A 560 10.79 1.35 29.99
C SER A 560 11.52 0.04 30.27
N ALA A 561 10.95 -1.10 29.86
CA ALA A 561 11.56 -2.41 29.97
C ALA A 561 12.84 -2.51 29.14
N THR A 562 12.84 -1.95 27.93
CA THR A 562 14.00 -1.90 27.05
C THR A 562 15.14 -1.10 27.68
N ILE A 563 14.85 0.08 28.22
CA ILE A 563 15.86 0.91 28.92
C ILE A 563 16.43 0.14 30.11
N ALA A 564 15.59 -0.46 30.95
CA ALA A 564 16.03 -1.25 32.09
C ALA A 564 16.89 -2.46 31.67
N ALA A 565 16.54 -3.14 30.58
CA ALA A 565 17.30 -4.26 30.05
C ALA A 565 18.68 -3.84 29.57
N VAL A 566 18.78 -2.73 28.81
CA VAL A 566 20.07 -2.20 28.32
C VAL A 566 21.02 -1.92 29.49
N PHE A 567 20.54 -1.22 30.52
CA PHE A 567 21.37 -0.83 31.69
C PHE A 567 21.72 -1.99 32.63
N ARG A 568 20.97 -3.10 32.61
CA ARG A 568 21.26 -4.27 33.45
C ARG A 568 22.10 -5.34 32.74
N GLY A 569 22.44 -5.14 31.47
CA GLY A 569 23.32 -6.02 30.70
C GLY A 569 22.61 -7.08 29.87
N VAL A 570 23.41 -7.94 29.24
CA VAL A 570 22.97 -8.87 28.18
C VAL A 570 21.93 -9.88 28.67
N GLU A 571 22.05 -10.39 29.88
CA GLU A 571 21.12 -11.38 30.44
C GLU A 571 19.69 -10.84 30.53
N MET A 572 19.52 -9.61 31.02
CA MET A 572 18.20 -8.97 31.10
C MET A 572 17.65 -8.62 29.72
N SER A 573 18.51 -8.31 28.75
CA SER A 573 18.13 -8.12 27.35
C SER A 573 17.65 -9.43 26.70
N ILE A 574 18.26 -10.57 27.01
CA ILE A 574 17.77 -11.89 26.57
C ILE A 574 16.40 -12.19 27.20
N LEU A 575 16.27 -11.99 28.51
CA LEU A 575 14.98 -12.17 29.20
C LEU A 575 13.88 -11.29 28.58
N TRP A 576 14.21 -10.03 28.27
CA TRP A 576 13.28 -9.12 27.60
C TRP A 576 12.85 -9.64 26.22
N ASN A 577 13.76 -10.19 25.42
CA ASN A 577 13.42 -10.83 24.15
C ASN A 577 12.45 -12.00 24.33
N ILE A 578 12.63 -12.84 25.36
CA ILE A 578 11.71 -13.95 25.66
C ILE A 578 10.31 -13.39 25.98
N VAL A 579 10.21 -12.36 26.82
CA VAL A 579 8.93 -11.72 27.14
C VAL A 579 8.27 -11.14 25.88
N GLY A 580 9.06 -10.47 25.04
CA GLY A 580 8.59 -9.94 23.76
C GLY A 580 8.06 -11.04 22.83
N LEU A 581 8.78 -12.16 22.71
CA LEU A 581 8.36 -13.30 21.89
C LEU A 581 7.08 -13.96 22.41
N VAL A 582 6.93 -14.09 23.73
CA VAL A 582 5.69 -14.60 24.34
C VAL A 582 4.52 -13.67 24.06
N PHE A 583 4.71 -12.36 24.22
CA PHE A 583 3.68 -11.37 23.88
C PHE A 583 3.30 -11.43 22.40
N ALA A 584 4.29 -11.49 21.51
CA ALA A 584 4.06 -11.65 20.07
C ALA A 584 3.31 -12.94 19.75
N ALA A 585 3.70 -14.07 20.34
CA ALA A 585 3.02 -15.34 20.14
C ALA A 585 1.52 -15.26 20.55
N VAL A 586 1.21 -14.63 21.69
CA VAL A 586 -0.17 -14.45 22.16
C VAL A 586 -0.98 -13.54 21.24
N VAL A 587 -0.39 -12.48 20.70
CA VAL A 587 -1.10 -11.51 19.86
C VAL A 587 -1.28 -11.99 18.42
N TRP A 588 -0.35 -12.81 17.92
CA TRP A 588 -0.33 -13.27 16.52
C TRP A 588 -1.06 -14.60 16.28
N MET A 589 -1.35 -15.35 17.36
CA MET A 589 -2.27 -16.50 17.36
C MET A 589 -3.72 -16.03 17.31
#